data_AF-M1D2D6-F1
#
_entry.id   AF-M1D2D6-F1
#
_cell.length_a   1.000
_cell.length_b   1.000
_cell.length_c   1.000
_cell.angle_alpha   90.00
_cell.angle_beta   90.00
_cell.angle_gamma   90.00
#
_symmetry.space_group_name_H-M   'P 1'
#
loop_
_entity.id
_entity.type
_entity.pdbx_description
1 polymer ?
#
loop_
_entity_poly.entity_id
_entity_poly.type
_entity_poly.pdbx_seq_one_letter_code
_entity_poly.pdbx_strand_id
1 'polypeptide(L)'
;MSVEAVKDKLWKKCGTSVNSMSLELYDETGAKISVLSDNARPLGFYSPLDGYRLHVIDLDPASVTSGGWLEDTSLVEKYTISEEAYEKLGGTFRKFKETLPLKQPPGQESKISDNNNSEDLCANIKIGDRCEVEPGERRGTVKFVGQAETLAPGFWVGVQFDEPVGKHDGMVKGKRYFDCPPLHGAIVRPDKVKIGDYPEKDPFEDEEI
;
A
#
# COMPACT_ATOMS: atom_id res chain seq x y z
N MET A 1 35.39 3.30 30.71
CA MET A 1 34.87 1.92 30.53
C MET A 1 35.68 1.29 29.42
N SER A 2 36.38 0.17 29.68
CA SER A 2 37.14 -0.56 28.66
C SER A 2 36.21 -1.33 27.73
N VAL A 3 36.70 -1.70 26.54
CA VAL A 3 35.96 -2.55 25.61
C VAL A 3 35.60 -3.89 26.27
N GLU A 4 36.50 -4.47 27.06
CA GLU A 4 36.21 -5.68 27.84
C GLU A 4 35.04 -5.50 28.81
N ALA A 5 35.00 -4.38 29.55
CA ALA A 5 33.90 -4.09 30.46
C ALA A 5 32.57 -3.86 29.74
N VAL A 6 32.60 -3.38 28.48
CA VAL A 6 31.41 -3.27 27.63
C VAL A 6 30.94 -4.66 27.20
N LYS A 7 31.86 -5.53 26.74
CA LYS A 7 31.55 -6.92 26.42
C LYS A 7 30.97 -7.67 27.63
N ASP A 8 31.49 -7.44 28.85
CA ASP A 8 30.94 -8.05 30.07
C ASP A 8 29.48 -7.62 30.36
N LYS A 9 29.10 -6.39 29.96
CA LYS A 9 27.71 -5.94 30.11
C LYS A 9 26.82 -6.50 29.02
N LEU A 10 27.34 -6.62 27.80
CA LEU A 10 26.60 -7.12 26.64
C LEU A 10 26.36 -8.63 26.69
N TRP A 11 27.30 -9.43 27.21
CA TRP A 11 27.09 -10.89 27.26
C TRP A 11 25.85 -11.28 28.08
N LYS A 12 25.56 -10.54 29.15
CA LYS A 12 24.35 -10.73 29.98
C LYS A 12 23.04 -10.47 29.22
N LYS A 13 23.12 -9.82 28.05
CA LYS A 13 21.97 -9.49 27.20
C LYS A 13 21.93 -10.33 25.93
N CYS A 14 23.09 -10.56 25.30
CA CYS A 14 23.22 -11.22 24.00
C CYS A 14 23.60 -12.71 24.09
N GLY A 15 24.05 -13.20 25.25
CA GLY A 15 24.41 -14.60 25.46
C GLY A 15 25.80 -15.01 24.94
N THR A 16 26.40 -14.24 24.03
CA THR A 16 27.76 -14.50 23.51
C THR A 16 28.84 -14.18 24.55
N SER A 17 29.78 -15.11 24.78
CA SER A 17 30.88 -14.91 25.74
C SER A 17 31.83 -13.78 25.31
N VAL A 18 32.52 -13.14 26.26
CA VAL A 18 33.46 -12.03 25.97
C VAL A 18 34.57 -12.42 24.99
N ASN A 19 35.04 -13.68 25.06
CA ASN A 19 36.10 -14.19 24.19
C ASN A 19 35.63 -14.48 22.77
N SER A 20 34.37 -14.86 22.60
CA SER A 20 33.75 -15.13 21.31
C SER A 20 32.99 -13.91 20.76
N MET A 21 33.04 -12.77 21.45
CA MET A 21 32.32 -11.55 21.07
C MET A 21 33.24 -10.59 20.32
N SER A 22 32.88 -10.28 19.08
CA SER A 22 33.42 -9.15 18.32
C SER A 22 32.43 -7.99 18.33
N LEU A 23 32.93 -6.77 18.51
CA LEU A 23 32.13 -5.56 18.53
C LEU A 23 32.54 -4.66 17.36
N GLU A 24 31.55 -4.26 16.57
CA GLU A 24 31.71 -3.30 15.50
C GLU A 24 30.90 -2.03 15.80
N LEU A 25 31.46 -0.88 15.51
CA LEU A 25 30.82 0.42 15.68
C LEU A 25 30.34 0.93 14.33
N TYR A 26 29.05 1.26 14.25
CA TYR A 26 28.38 1.80 13.08
C TYR A 26 27.85 3.20 13.37
N ASP A 27 27.86 4.06 12.35
CA ASP A 27 27.27 5.40 12.44
C ASP A 27 25.74 5.36 12.28
N GLU A 28 25.11 6.54 12.32
CA GLU A 28 23.66 6.70 12.12
C GLU A 28 23.20 6.33 10.70
N THR A 29 24.11 6.36 9.72
CA THR A 29 23.82 6.02 8.32
C THR A 29 23.96 4.52 8.03
N GLY A 30 24.47 3.75 9.01
CA GLY A 30 24.75 2.32 8.87
C GLY A 30 26.13 2.01 8.28
N ALA A 31 27.03 2.99 8.16
CA ALA A 31 28.40 2.79 7.73
C ALA A 31 29.27 2.28 8.89
N LYS A 32 30.14 1.29 8.61
CA LYS A 32 31.07 0.76 9.60
C LYS A 32 32.20 1.74 9.86
N ILE A 33 32.32 2.19 11.10
CA ILE A 33 33.34 3.14 11.53
C ILE A 33 34.60 2.40 11.98
N SER A 34 34.45 1.43 12.89
CA SER A 34 35.59 0.74 13.48
C SER A 34 35.23 -0.61 14.08
N VAL A 35 36.24 -1.47 14.20
CA VAL A 35 36.15 -2.73 14.94
C VAL A 35 36.86 -2.56 16.27
N LEU A 36 36.17 -2.87 17.38
CA LEU A 36 36.69 -2.76 18.74
C LEU A 36 37.52 -4.01 19.08
N SER A 37 38.68 -4.14 18.44
CA SER A 37 39.56 -5.30 18.54
C SER A 37 40.41 -5.34 19.82
N ASP A 38 40.67 -4.19 20.46
CA ASP A 38 41.52 -4.09 21.65
C ASP A 38 40.67 -3.99 22.93
N ASN A 39 40.65 -5.08 23.69
CA ASN A 39 39.87 -5.22 24.91
C ASN A 39 40.34 -4.25 26.03
N ALA A 40 41.61 -3.88 26.06
CA ALA A 40 42.18 -3.02 27.10
C ALA A 40 41.89 -1.54 26.85
N ARG A 41 41.60 -1.15 25.60
CA ARG A 41 41.31 0.25 25.26
C ARG A 41 39.99 0.73 25.86
N PRO A 42 39.90 2.01 26.24
CA PRO A 42 38.64 2.61 26.60
C PRO A 42 37.72 2.72 25.38
N LEU A 43 36.41 2.55 25.57
CA LEU A 43 35.42 2.72 24.50
C LEU A 43 35.54 4.10 23.82
N GLY A 44 35.86 5.15 24.59
CA GLY A 44 36.07 6.50 24.08
C GLY A 44 37.24 6.64 23.09
N PHE A 45 38.18 5.68 23.04
CA PHE A 45 39.23 5.67 22.01
C PHE A 45 38.63 5.59 20.59
N TYR A 46 37.50 4.89 20.45
CA TYR A 46 36.81 4.71 19.18
C TYR A 46 35.84 5.86 18.85
N SER A 47 35.83 6.91 19.67
CA SER A 47 35.00 8.13 19.50
C SER A 47 33.52 7.83 19.17
N PRO A 48 32.82 6.99 19.95
CA PRO A 48 31.40 6.78 19.74
C PRO A 48 30.62 8.08 19.99
N LEU A 49 29.68 8.40 19.10
CA LEU A 49 28.76 9.52 19.24
C LEU A 49 27.35 9.02 19.53
N ASP A 50 26.50 9.91 20.03
CA ASP A 50 25.08 9.62 20.21
C ASP A 50 24.45 9.24 18.87
N GLY A 51 23.63 8.19 18.86
CA GLY A 51 23.04 7.62 17.63
C GLY A 51 23.87 6.51 16.99
N TYR A 52 25.10 6.28 17.42
CA TYR A 52 25.92 5.17 16.90
C TYR A 52 25.47 3.82 17.46
N ARG A 53 25.58 2.78 16.63
CA ARG A 53 25.19 1.41 16.98
C ARG A 53 26.42 0.55 17.24
N LEU A 54 26.42 -0.15 18.37
CA LEU A 54 27.32 -1.29 18.59
C LEU A 54 26.66 -2.56 18.04
N HIS A 55 27.29 -3.16 17.03
CA HIS A 55 26.88 -4.42 16.46
C HIS A 55 27.70 -5.56 17.09
N VAL A 56 27.00 -6.52 17.67
CA VAL A 56 27.59 -7.66 18.37
C VAL A 56 27.64 -8.83 17.39
N ILE A 57 28.84 -9.32 17.11
CA ILE A 57 29.08 -10.48 16.25
C ILE A 57 29.53 -11.64 17.12
N ASP A 58 28.79 -12.74 17.04
CA ASP A 58 29.13 -14.00 17.69
C ASP A 58 30.10 -14.80 16.81
N LEU A 59 31.30 -15.05 17.32
CA LEU A 59 32.33 -15.84 16.67
C LEU A 59 32.42 -17.27 17.24
N ASP A 60 31.54 -17.65 18.17
CA ASP A 60 31.54 -19.00 18.72
C ASP A 60 31.00 -20.00 17.68
N PRO A 61 31.85 -20.94 17.20
CA PRO A 61 31.43 -21.92 16.20
C PRO A 61 30.32 -22.86 16.71
N ALA A 62 30.17 -23.02 18.02
CA ALA A 62 29.14 -23.85 18.65
C ALA A 62 27.83 -23.10 18.94
N SER A 63 27.75 -21.80 18.66
CA SER A 63 26.55 -21.01 18.91
C SER A 63 25.40 -21.41 17.99
N VAL A 64 24.16 -21.36 18.50
CA VAL A 64 22.94 -21.61 17.71
C VAL A 64 22.78 -20.58 16.59
N THR A 65 23.40 -19.41 16.73
CA THR A 65 23.40 -18.33 15.75
C THR A 65 24.55 -18.43 14.74
N SER A 66 25.48 -19.38 14.95
CA SER A 66 26.62 -19.64 14.07
C SER A 66 26.13 -19.95 12.66
N GLY A 67 26.55 -19.14 11.69
CA GLY A 67 26.11 -19.26 10.29
C GLY A 67 24.87 -18.45 9.91
N GLY A 68 24.39 -17.54 10.77
CA GLY A 68 23.40 -16.54 10.40
C GLY A 68 21.98 -17.06 10.21
N TRP A 69 21.64 -18.27 10.67
CA TRP A 69 20.29 -18.84 10.53
C TRP A 69 19.15 -17.95 11.07
N LEU A 70 19.42 -17.18 12.13
CA LEU A 70 18.44 -16.23 12.69
C LEU A 70 18.33 -14.92 11.89
N GLU A 71 19.34 -14.61 11.07
CA GLU A 71 19.43 -13.36 10.30
C GLU A 71 19.10 -13.58 8.81
N ASP A 72 19.37 -14.77 8.28
CA ASP A 72 19.15 -15.14 6.89
C ASP A 72 17.98 -16.13 6.74
N THR A 73 16.83 -15.58 6.37
CA THR A 73 15.59 -16.33 6.07
C THR A 73 15.70 -17.29 4.88
N SER A 74 16.81 -17.25 4.12
CA SER A 74 17.10 -18.18 3.03
C SER A 74 17.52 -19.55 3.54
N LEU A 75 18.11 -19.60 4.74
CA LEU A 75 18.53 -20.84 5.37
C LEU A 75 17.30 -21.63 5.85
N VAL A 76 16.23 -20.94 6.25
CA VAL A 76 14.97 -21.56 6.70
C VAL A 76 14.34 -22.37 5.57
N GLU A 77 14.23 -23.69 5.78
CA GLU A 77 13.49 -24.58 4.88
C GLU A 77 12.01 -24.17 4.86
N LYS A 78 11.61 -23.50 3.78
CA LYS A 78 10.24 -23.02 3.61
C LYS A 78 9.35 -24.23 3.33
N TYR A 79 8.37 -24.44 4.20
CA TYR A 79 7.36 -25.47 4.00
C TYR A 79 6.69 -25.29 2.63
N THR A 80 6.81 -26.31 1.78
CA THR A 80 6.14 -26.39 0.49
C THR A 80 5.22 -27.60 0.51
N ILE A 81 3.93 -27.36 0.31
CA ILE A 81 2.91 -28.41 0.26
C ILE A 81 2.70 -28.85 -1.18
N SER A 82 2.59 -30.17 -1.43
CA SER A 82 2.26 -30.68 -2.75
C SER A 82 0.84 -30.28 -3.17
N GLU A 83 0.60 -30.16 -4.47
CA GLU A 83 -0.74 -29.82 -4.98
C GLU A 83 -1.81 -30.81 -4.50
N GLU A 84 -1.49 -32.10 -4.55
CA GLU A 84 -2.38 -33.19 -4.11
C GLU A 84 -2.74 -33.11 -2.61
N ALA A 85 -1.79 -32.68 -1.77
CA ALA A 85 -2.03 -32.50 -0.34
C ALA A 85 -2.85 -31.22 -0.08
N TYR A 86 -2.61 -30.15 -0.84
CA TYR A 86 -3.37 -28.90 -0.76
C TYR A 86 -4.83 -29.07 -1.17
N GLU A 87 -5.11 -29.88 -2.20
CA GLU A 87 -6.48 -30.19 -2.67
C GLU A 87 -7.30 -30.96 -1.62
N LYS A 88 -6.64 -31.83 -0.83
CA LYS A 88 -7.28 -32.59 0.25
C LYS A 88 -7.66 -31.73 1.45
N LEU A 89 -6.98 -30.60 1.67
CA LEU A 89 -7.28 -29.66 2.77
C LEU A 89 -8.61 -28.92 2.54
N GLY A 90 -9.48 -28.92 3.54
CA GLY A 90 -10.71 -28.09 3.55
C GLY A 90 -10.41 -26.63 3.91
N GLY A 91 -11.29 -25.70 3.53
CA GLY A 91 -11.18 -24.29 3.91
C GLY A 91 -10.00 -23.53 3.27
N THR A 92 -9.38 -24.08 2.23
CA THR A 92 -8.27 -23.44 1.53
C THR A 92 -8.76 -22.32 0.62
N PHE A 93 -7.91 -21.33 0.36
CA PHE A 93 -8.21 -20.23 -0.56
C PHE A 93 -8.58 -20.74 -1.97
N ARG A 94 -8.00 -21.86 -2.43
CA ARG A 94 -8.30 -22.49 -3.73
C ARG A 94 -9.75 -23.00 -3.77
N LYS A 95 -10.22 -23.70 -2.72
CA LYS A 95 -11.63 -24.10 -2.58
C LYS A 95 -12.57 -22.91 -2.43
N PHE A 96 -12.18 -21.91 -1.65
CA PHE A 96 -12.93 -20.65 -1.54
C PHE A 96 -13.08 -19.96 -2.91
N LYS A 97 -12.01 -19.91 -3.70
CA LYS A 97 -12.00 -19.38 -5.07
C LYS A 97 -12.85 -20.20 -6.04
N GLU A 98 -12.98 -21.50 -5.81
CA GLU A 98 -13.88 -22.39 -6.56
C GLU A 98 -15.36 -22.15 -6.22
N THR A 99 -15.66 -21.87 -4.94
CA THR A 99 -17.02 -21.59 -4.47
C THR A 99 -17.49 -20.16 -4.75
N LEU A 100 -16.57 -19.25 -5.04
CA LEU A 100 -16.90 -17.93 -5.55
C LEU A 100 -17.55 -18.11 -6.93
N PRO A 101 -18.76 -17.56 -7.18
CA PRO A 101 -19.34 -17.61 -8.52
C PRO A 101 -18.33 -17.00 -9.50
N LEU A 102 -17.89 -17.82 -10.47
CA LEU A 102 -16.94 -17.50 -11.52
C LEU A 102 -17.26 -16.15 -12.18
N LYS A 103 -16.70 -15.06 -11.68
CA LYS A 103 -16.29 -13.93 -12.50
C LYS A 103 -14.84 -14.19 -12.93
N GLN A 104 -14.75 -14.93 -14.03
CA GLN A 104 -13.62 -15.18 -14.93
C GLN A 104 -12.50 -16.19 -14.53
N PRO A 105 -12.02 -16.99 -15.51
CA PRO A 105 -10.99 -18.01 -15.33
C PRO A 105 -9.55 -17.42 -15.27
N PRO A 106 -8.57 -18.16 -14.70
CA PRO A 106 -7.19 -17.69 -14.55
C PRO A 106 -6.41 -17.94 -15.84
N GLY A 107 -5.96 -16.87 -16.51
CA GLY A 107 -5.15 -16.98 -17.72
C GLY A 107 -5.39 -15.92 -18.79
N GLN A 108 -6.34 -15.01 -18.60
CA GLN A 108 -6.40 -13.80 -19.42
C GLN A 108 -5.67 -12.67 -18.72
N GLU A 109 -4.52 -12.27 -19.28
CA GLU A 109 -4.03 -10.91 -19.19
C GLU A 109 -5.23 -9.96 -19.28
N SER A 110 -5.21 -8.88 -18.50
CA SER A 110 -6.21 -7.81 -18.48
C SER A 110 -6.37 -7.17 -19.86
N LYS A 111 -7.05 -7.86 -20.77
CA LYS A 111 -7.45 -7.41 -22.09
C LYS A 111 -8.97 -7.42 -22.11
N ILE A 112 -9.53 -6.22 -21.94
CA ILE A 112 -10.68 -5.75 -22.71
C ILE A 112 -11.90 -6.70 -22.62
N SER A 113 -12.67 -6.61 -21.54
CA SER A 113 -14.08 -7.04 -21.56
C SER A 113 -15.03 -6.18 -20.71
N ASP A 114 -14.56 -5.08 -20.13
CA ASP A 114 -15.43 -4.01 -19.61
C ASP A 114 -15.74 -2.92 -20.66
N ASN A 115 -15.22 -3.04 -21.89
CA ASN A 115 -15.46 -2.03 -22.93
C ASN A 115 -16.94 -2.01 -23.36
N ASN A 116 -17.55 -3.17 -23.63
CA ASN A 116 -18.89 -3.18 -24.22
C ASN A 116 -19.94 -2.57 -23.27
N ASN A 117 -19.96 -2.94 -21.98
CA ASN A 117 -20.98 -2.42 -21.06
C ASN A 117 -20.74 -0.94 -20.69
N SER A 118 -19.48 -0.50 -20.57
CA SER A 118 -19.18 0.89 -20.26
C SER A 118 -19.39 1.83 -21.46
N GLU A 119 -19.21 1.35 -22.70
CA GLU A 119 -19.57 2.06 -23.93
C GLU A 119 -21.09 2.21 -24.07
N ASP A 120 -21.87 1.15 -23.84
CA ASP A 120 -23.34 1.21 -23.87
C ASP A 120 -23.90 2.14 -22.78
N LEU A 121 -23.33 2.11 -21.58
CA LEU A 121 -23.70 3.03 -20.49
C LEU A 121 -23.34 4.48 -20.84
N CYS A 122 -22.15 4.73 -21.41
CA CYS A 122 -21.76 6.06 -21.88
C CYS A 122 -22.60 6.54 -23.07
N ALA A 123 -23.11 5.65 -23.93
CA ALA A 123 -24.00 6.03 -25.03
C ALA A 123 -25.33 6.61 -24.53
N ASN A 124 -25.80 6.15 -23.36
CA ASN A 124 -26.99 6.67 -22.71
C ASN A 124 -26.74 7.95 -21.89
N ILE A 125 -25.47 8.34 -21.68
CA ILE A 125 -25.09 9.50 -20.87
C ILE A 125 -24.64 10.66 -21.76
N LYS A 126 -25.38 11.76 -21.75
CA LYS A 126 -25.03 12.97 -22.50
C LYS A 126 -24.53 14.08 -21.59
N ILE A 127 -23.64 14.89 -22.14
CA ILE A 127 -23.17 16.11 -21.48
C ILE A 127 -24.37 17.06 -21.31
N GLY A 128 -24.62 17.51 -20.09
CA GLY A 128 -25.77 18.33 -19.73
C GLY A 128 -26.90 17.58 -19.03
N ASP A 129 -26.86 16.24 -19.01
CA ASP A 129 -27.89 15.47 -18.31
C ASP A 129 -27.80 15.66 -16.79
N ARG A 130 -28.97 15.69 -16.14
CA ARG A 130 -29.09 15.63 -14.69
C ARG A 130 -28.86 14.20 -14.22
N CYS A 131 -28.03 14.07 -13.19
CA CYS A 131 -27.64 12.77 -12.68
C CYS A 131 -27.49 12.75 -11.18
N GLU A 132 -27.62 11.56 -10.62
CA GLU A 132 -27.33 11.24 -9.23
C GLU A 132 -26.18 10.24 -9.17
N VAL A 133 -25.24 10.46 -8.25
CA VAL A 133 -24.01 9.67 -8.11
C VAL A 133 -23.97 8.89 -6.80
N GLU A 134 -23.72 7.59 -6.89
CA GLU A 134 -23.53 6.71 -5.73
C GLU A 134 -22.04 6.58 -5.31
N PRO A 135 -21.72 6.47 -4.00
CA PRO A 135 -22.63 6.56 -2.85
C PRO A 135 -23.00 8.02 -2.50
N GLY A 136 -24.15 8.17 -1.83
CA GLY A 136 -24.56 9.41 -1.16
C GLY A 136 -25.59 10.27 -1.89
N GLU A 137 -26.32 9.74 -2.88
CA GLU A 137 -27.43 10.43 -3.57
C GLU A 137 -27.08 11.88 -3.99
N ARG A 138 -25.83 12.08 -4.42
CA ARG A 138 -25.30 13.41 -4.77
C ARG A 138 -25.74 13.78 -6.15
N ARG A 139 -26.51 14.86 -6.26
CA ARG A 139 -27.06 15.35 -7.52
C ARG A 139 -26.12 16.33 -8.19
N GLY A 140 -26.14 16.30 -9.51
CA GLY A 140 -25.31 17.16 -10.33
C GLY A 140 -25.63 17.05 -11.80
N THR A 141 -24.78 17.69 -12.59
CA THR A 141 -24.88 17.76 -14.04
C THR A 141 -23.66 17.11 -14.67
N VAL A 142 -23.88 16.26 -15.67
CA VAL A 142 -22.78 15.63 -16.42
C VAL A 142 -22.05 16.68 -17.26
N LYS A 143 -20.73 16.78 -17.10
CA LYS A 143 -19.86 17.72 -17.84
C LYS A 143 -18.84 17.03 -18.74
N PHE A 144 -18.55 15.75 -18.52
CA PHE A 144 -17.58 15.00 -19.31
C PHE A 144 -18.03 13.54 -19.44
N VAL A 145 -17.90 12.95 -20.62
CA VAL A 145 -18.13 11.52 -20.86
C VAL A 145 -17.05 11.06 -21.83
N GLY A 146 -16.23 10.09 -21.42
CA GLY A 146 -15.21 9.54 -22.29
C GLY A 146 -14.06 8.85 -21.57
N GLN A 147 -13.06 8.45 -22.35
CA GLN A 147 -11.85 7.86 -21.81
C GLN A 147 -10.91 8.94 -21.27
N ALA A 148 -10.30 8.67 -20.12
CA ALA A 148 -9.44 9.61 -19.43
C ALA A 148 -8.02 9.04 -19.32
N GLU A 149 -7.11 9.49 -20.19
CA GLU A 149 -5.73 8.97 -20.28
C GLU A 149 -4.92 9.08 -18.98
N THR A 150 -5.18 10.09 -18.14
CA THR A 150 -4.47 10.25 -16.85
C THR A 150 -5.05 9.39 -15.73
N LEU A 151 -6.20 8.76 -15.97
CA LEU A 151 -6.88 7.84 -15.06
C LEU A 151 -6.69 6.38 -15.52
N ALA A 152 -7.20 5.45 -14.72
CA ALA A 152 -7.19 4.03 -15.08
C ALA A 152 -7.97 3.79 -16.39
N PRO A 153 -7.63 2.75 -17.17
CA PRO A 153 -8.27 2.46 -18.45
C PRO A 153 -9.79 2.27 -18.31
N GLY A 154 -10.51 2.61 -19.38
CA GLY A 154 -11.98 2.54 -19.48
C GLY A 154 -12.66 3.90 -19.51
N PHE A 155 -13.99 3.90 -19.54
CA PHE A 155 -14.80 5.11 -19.59
C PHE A 155 -15.00 5.75 -18.22
N TRP A 156 -15.15 7.07 -18.26
CA TRP A 156 -15.31 7.94 -17.11
C TRP A 156 -16.36 9.00 -17.40
N VAL A 157 -17.11 9.36 -16.35
CA VAL A 157 -18.11 10.43 -16.37
C VAL A 157 -17.66 11.49 -15.37
N GLY A 158 -17.46 12.70 -15.86
CA GLY A 158 -17.23 13.88 -15.04
C GLY A 158 -18.56 14.53 -14.71
N VAL A 159 -18.84 14.70 -13.42
CA VAL A 159 -20.05 15.32 -12.90
C VAL A 159 -19.67 16.58 -12.15
N GLN A 160 -20.40 17.66 -12.40
CA GLN A 160 -20.41 18.85 -11.55
C GLN A 160 -21.58 18.73 -10.59
N PHE A 161 -21.29 18.59 -9.30
CA PHE A 161 -22.31 18.58 -8.24
C PHE A 161 -22.87 19.99 -8.01
N ASP A 162 -24.12 20.02 -7.54
CA ASP A 162 -24.79 21.27 -7.18
C ASP A 162 -24.22 21.80 -5.86
N GLU A 163 -23.88 20.90 -4.94
CA GLU A 163 -23.24 21.18 -3.65
C GLU A 163 -21.72 20.94 -3.70
N PRO A 164 -20.93 21.54 -2.78
CA PRO A 164 -19.48 21.37 -2.70
C PRO A 164 -19.05 20.00 -2.12
N VAL A 165 -19.60 18.92 -2.66
CA VAL A 165 -19.40 17.51 -2.26
C VAL A 165 -18.51 16.72 -3.24
N GLY A 166 -17.90 17.44 -4.19
CA GLY A 166 -16.93 16.95 -5.14
C GLY A 166 -15.51 16.86 -4.58
N LYS A 167 -14.57 16.53 -5.46
CA LYS A 167 -13.15 16.29 -5.12
C LYS A 167 -12.21 17.32 -5.74
N HIS A 168 -12.60 17.92 -6.87
CA HIS A 168 -11.76 18.80 -7.67
C HIS A 168 -12.59 19.88 -8.36
N ASP A 169 -11.91 20.83 -9.01
CA ASP A 169 -12.47 21.91 -9.85
C ASP A 169 -12.65 21.49 -11.32
N GLY A 170 -12.45 20.21 -11.62
CA GLY A 170 -12.55 19.63 -12.97
C GLY A 170 -11.19 19.29 -13.59
N MET A 171 -10.12 19.57 -12.85
CA MET A 171 -8.77 19.13 -13.16
C MET A 171 -8.37 17.90 -12.34
N VAL A 172 -7.88 16.84 -13.01
CA VAL A 172 -7.40 15.62 -12.37
C VAL A 172 -6.00 15.29 -12.87
N LYS A 173 -5.04 15.21 -11.92
CA LYS A 173 -3.62 14.88 -12.18
C LYS A 173 -2.98 15.70 -13.32
N GLY A 174 -3.23 17.00 -13.36
CA GLY A 174 -2.60 17.87 -14.37
C GLY A 174 -3.38 18.05 -15.67
N LYS A 175 -4.46 17.32 -15.91
CA LYS A 175 -5.33 17.46 -17.10
C LYS A 175 -6.69 18.00 -16.71
N ARG A 176 -7.15 19.07 -17.39
CA ARG A 176 -8.49 19.64 -17.21
C ARG A 176 -9.48 18.90 -18.11
N TYR A 177 -10.51 18.31 -17.51
CA TYR A 177 -11.55 17.55 -18.21
C TYR A 177 -12.79 18.40 -18.44
N PHE A 178 -13.17 19.19 -17.43
CA PHE A 178 -14.27 20.13 -17.45
C PHE A 178 -13.96 21.30 -16.50
N ASP A 179 -14.78 22.34 -16.53
CA ASP A 179 -14.65 23.51 -15.66
C ASP A 179 -15.82 23.52 -14.66
N CYS A 180 -15.51 23.66 -13.37
CA CYS A 180 -16.51 23.80 -12.31
C CYS A 180 -15.92 24.51 -11.07
N PRO A 181 -16.78 25.01 -10.16
CA PRO A 181 -16.30 25.60 -8.91
C PRO A 181 -15.46 24.62 -8.07
N PRO A 182 -14.53 25.12 -7.23
CA PRO A 182 -13.71 24.26 -6.40
C PRO A 182 -14.58 23.39 -5.50
N LEU A 183 -14.25 22.09 -5.41
CA LEU A 183 -15.00 21.07 -4.66
C LEU A 183 -16.37 20.69 -5.26
N HIS A 184 -16.69 21.07 -6.50
CA HIS A 184 -17.92 20.60 -7.15
C HIS A 184 -17.70 19.47 -8.16
N GLY A 185 -16.48 19.29 -8.67
CA GLY A 185 -16.19 18.29 -9.68
C GLY A 185 -15.84 16.92 -9.11
N ALA A 186 -16.39 15.86 -9.72
CA ALA A 186 -15.92 14.49 -9.52
C ALA A 186 -15.87 13.70 -10.83
N ILE A 187 -14.88 12.82 -10.95
CA ILE A 187 -14.79 11.84 -12.03
C ILE A 187 -15.13 10.45 -11.46
N VAL A 188 -16.17 9.83 -11.98
CA VAL A 188 -16.72 8.54 -11.53
C VAL A 188 -16.91 7.57 -12.69
N ARG A 189 -17.10 6.28 -12.38
CA ARG A 189 -17.43 5.26 -13.37
C ARG A 189 -18.89 5.39 -13.81
N PRO A 190 -19.20 5.09 -15.09
CA PRO A 190 -20.57 5.14 -15.62
C PRO A 190 -21.58 4.35 -14.78
N ASP A 191 -21.17 3.18 -14.23
CA ASP A 191 -22.01 2.32 -13.39
C ASP A 191 -22.56 3.00 -12.13
N LYS A 192 -21.92 4.10 -11.69
CA LYS A 192 -22.30 4.84 -10.47
C LYS A 192 -23.12 6.08 -10.76
N VAL A 193 -23.44 6.34 -12.03
CA VAL A 193 -24.16 7.52 -12.48
C VAL A 193 -25.54 7.09 -12.95
N LYS A 194 -26.58 7.56 -12.26
CA LYS A 194 -27.96 7.36 -12.66
C LYS A 194 -28.45 8.65 -13.31
N ILE A 195 -28.87 8.56 -14.57
CA ILE A 195 -29.53 9.67 -15.25
C ILE A 195 -31.02 9.63 -14.95
N GLY A 196 -31.59 10.79 -14.68
CA GLY A 196 -33.01 10.91 -14.42
C GLY A 196 -33.41 12.37 -14.22
N ASP A 197 -34.67 12.57 -13.90
CA ASP A 197 -35.19 13.87 -13.51
C ASP A 197 -34.81 14.15 -12.05
N TYR A 198 -33.58 14.62 -11.87
CA TYR A 198 -33.00 14.97 -10.58
C TYR A 198 -32.85 16.49 -10.48
N PRO A 199 -33.90 17.26 -10.21
CA PRO A 199 -33.78 18.71 -10.02
C PRO A 199 -32.83 19.03 -8.87
N GLU A 200 -32.23 20.23 -8.93
CA GLU A 200 -31.44 20.78 -7.81
C GLU A 200 -32.33 20.77 -6.57
N LYS A 201 -31.82 20.26 -5.45
CA LYS A 201 -32.55 20.32 -4.18
C LYS A 201 -32.47 21.77 -3.70
N ASP A 202 -33.61 22.40 -3.46
CA ASP A 202 -33.63 23.70 -2.82
C ASP A 202 -33.20 23.52 -1.35
N PRO A 203 -32.09 24.12 -0.91
CA PRO A 203 -31.65 24.02 0.48
C PRO A 203 -32.63 24.62 1.50
N PHE A 204 -33.69 25.31 1.05
CA PHE A 204 -34.71 25.92 1.90
C PHE A 204 -36.08 25.22 1.87
N GLU A 205 -36.27 24.16 1.08
CA GLU A 205 -37.56 23.42 1.05
C GLU A 205 -37.80 22.59 2.32
N ASP A 206 -36.74 22.16 3.02
CA ASP A 206 -36.84 21.32 4.24
C ASP A 206 -36.95 22.15 5.54
N GLU A 207 -37.01 23.49 5.48
CA GLU A 207 -37.19 24.37 6.67
C GLU A 207 -38.65 24.82 6.91
N GLU A 208 -39.64 24.26 6.22
CA GLU A 208 -41.05 24.43 6.59
C GLU A 208 -41.59 23.21 7.37
N ILE A 209 -41.74 23.45 8.70
CA ILE A 209 -42.57 22.81 9.75
C ILE A 209 -41.85 21.84 10.70
#